data_AF-A0A9C8JBT6-F1
#
_entry.id   AF-A0A9C8JBT6-F1
#
_cell.length_a   1.000
_cell.length_b   1.000
_cell.length_c   1.000
_cell.angle_alpha   90.00
_cell.angle_beta   90.00
_cell.angle_gamma   90.00
#
_symmetry.space_group_name_H-M   'P 1'
#
loop_
_entity.id
_entity.type
_entity.pdbx_description
1 polymer ?
#
loop_
_entity_poly.entity_id
_entity_poly.type
_entity_poly.pdbx_seq_one_letter_code
_entity_poly.pdbx_strand_id
1 'polypeptide(L)'
;MQWDYWRLLTIVSLSGFVGLLFGQMMTFMFVASFAYALWLQNTWYQLWHWLQKPKKKRSPSADGVIDDVCREIEQVRQQNSSRKKKLAGYLKRFQSATAALPDGIIVLGDYDQVAWANTSAAQLLGVRWPRDS
;
A
#
# COMPACT_ATOMS: atom_id res chain seq x y z
N MET A 1 14.79 -13.89 -6.75
CA MET A 1 15.46 -14.88 -5.87
C MET A 1 16.87 -15.27 -6.31
N GLN A 2 17.09 -15.73 -7.55
CA GLN A 2 18.42 -16.25 -7.98
C GLN A 2 19.57 -15.23 -7.87
N TRP A 3 19.27 -13.94 -8.07
CA TRP A 3 20.25 -12.85 -8.01
C TRP A 3 20.86 -12.61 -6.62
N ASP A 4 20.08 -12.81 -5.55
CA ASP A 4 20.56 -12.63 -4.17
C ASP A 4 21.56 -13.73 -3.78
N TYR A 5 21.32 -14.96 -4.25
CA TYR A 5 22.24 -16.09 -4.04
C TYR A 5 23.58 -15.88 -4.73
N TRP A 6 23.60 -15.31 -5.95
CA TRP A 6 24.84 -15.01 -6.66
C TRP A 6 25.65 -13.89 -5.98
N ARG A 7 24.99 -12.86 -5.44
CA ARG A 7 25.66 -11.82 -4.62
C ARG A 7 26.25 -12.39 -3.33
N LEU A 8 25.51 -13.26 -2.65
CA LEU A 8 26.02 -13.96 -1.46
C LEU A 8 27.23 -14.82 -1.79
N LEU A 9 27.12 -15.62 -2.85
CA LEU A 9 28.15 -16.57 -3.25
C LEU A 9 29.43 -15.85 -3.68
N THR A 10 29.32 -14.72 -4.39
CA THR A 10 30.47 -13.88 -4.75
C THR A 10 31.12 -13.23 -3.53
N ILE A 11 30.34 -12.67 -2.60
CA ILE A 11 30.87 -12.07 -1.36
C ILE A 11 31.57 -13.11 -0.48
N VAL A 12 30.95 -14.28 -0.31
CA VAL A 12 31.51 -15.37 0.50
C VAL A 12 32.75 -15.96 -0.16
N SER A 13 32.73 -16.16 -1.49
CA SER A 13 33.89 -16.67 -2.23
C SER A 13 35.06 -15.70 -2.22
N LEU A 14 34.81 -14.40 -2.42
CA LEU A 14 35.83 -13.35 -2.35
C LEU A 14 36.40 -13.22 -0.94
N SER A 15 35.54 -13.23 0.08
CA SER A 15 35.98 -13.14 1.48
C SER A 15 36.71 -14.38 1.96
N GLY A 16 36.34 -15.57 1.46
CA GLY A 16 37.06 -16.82 1.71
C GLY A 16 38.45 -16.82 1.06
N PHE A 17 38.56 -16.28 -0.15
CA PHE A 17 39.84 -16.14 -0.86
C PHE A 17 40.79 -15.17 -0.15
N VAL A 18 40.28 -14.04 0.35
CA VAL A 18 41.06 -13.09 1.17
C VAL A 18 41.43 -13.71 2.53
N GLY A 19 40.51 -14.45 3.18
CA GLY A 19 40.78 -15.12 4.46
C GLY A 19 41.86 -16.21 4.37
N LEU A 20 41.96 -16.88 3.22
CA LEU A 20 43.03 -17.86 2.93
C LEU A 20 44.42 -17.21 2.85
N LEU A 21 44.52 -15.99 2.30
CA LEU A 21 45.80 -15.27 2.18
C LEU A 21 46.39 -14.82 3.54
N PHE A 22 45.54 -14.57 4.54
CA PHE A 22 45.95 -14.08 5.86
C PHE A 22 46.02 -15.17 6.95
N GLY A 23 45.72 -16.43 6.61
CA GLY A 23 45.74 -17.55 7.57
C GLY A 23 44.67 -17.49 8.67
N GLN A 24 43.72 -16.55 8.56
CA GLN A 24 42.67 -16.23 9.54
C GLN A 24 41.29 -16.38 8.89
N MET A 25 41.04 -17.55 8.32
CA MET A 25 39.86 -17.83 7.49
C MET A 25 38.55 -17.76 8.28
N MET A 26 38.54 -18.22 9.54
CA MET A 26 37.35 -18.21 10.38
C MET A 26 36.86 -16.80 10.73
N THR A 27 37.77 -15.88 11.09
CA THR A 27 37.41 -14.51 11.47
C THR A 27 36.85 -13.73 10.27
N PHE A 28 37.44 -13.87 9.08
CA PHE A 28 36.92 -13.24 7.87
C PHE A 28 35.54 -13.79 7.46
N MET A 29 35.31 -15.10 7.53
CA MET A 29 33.98 -15.67 7.29
C MET A 29 32.95 -15.15 8.30
N PHE A 30 33.32 -15.05 9.57
CA PHE A 30 32.41 -14.55 10.60
C PHE A 30 32.03 -13.09 10.36
N VAL A 31 33.02 -12.24 10.06
CA VAL A 31 32.80 -10.82 9.77
C VAL A 31 31.94 -10.63 8.51
N ALA A 32 32.23 -11.38 7.44
CA ALA A 32 31.46 -11.30 6.20
C ALA A 32 30.00 -11.74 6.40
N SER A 33 29.77 -12.83 7.12
CA SER A 33 28.42 -13.31 7.46
C SER A 33 27.68 -12.29 8.33
N PHE A 34 28.34 -11.73 9.33
CA PHE A 34 27.75 -10.73 10.22
C PHE A 34 27.41 -9.44 9.49
N ALA A 35 28.30 -8.95 8.63
CA ALA A 35 28.05 -7.79 7.79
C ALA A 35 26.85 -8.02 6.85
N TYR A 36 26.74 -9.21 6.26
CA TYR A 36 25.61 -9.57 5.43
C TYR A 36 24.30 -9.62 6.23
N ALA A 37 24.32 -10.22 7.42
CA ALA A 37 23.16 -10.27 8.30
C ALA A 37 22.67 -8.86 8.70
N LEU A 38 23.59 -7.95 9.03
CA LEU A 38 23.26 -6.54 9.31
C LEU A 38 22.66 -5.83 8.11
N TRP A 39 23.23 -6.05 6.91
CA TRP A 39 22.70 -5.49 5.67
C TRP A 39 21.28 -5.97 5.39
N LEU A 40 21.03 -7.28 5.56
CA LEU A 40 19.71 -7.89 5.40
C LEU A 40 18.72 -7.29 6.41
N GLN A 41 19.10 -7.21 7.68
CA GLN A 41 18.27 -6.64 8.74
C GLN A 41 17.86 -5.19 8.44
N ASN A 42 18.81 -4.36 7.98
CA ASN A 42 18.53 -2.97 7.63
C ASN A 42 17.55 -2.86 6.45
N THR A 43 17.67 -3.77 5.48
CA THR A 43 16.76 -3.83 4.33
C THR A 43 15.33 -4.19 4.75
N TRP A 44 15.17 -5.16 5.68
CA TRP A 44 13.87 -5.48 6.28
C TRP A 44 13.26 -4.30 7.05
N TYR A 45 14.06 -3.58 7.83
CA TYR A 45 13.60 -2.37 8.53
C TYR A 45 13.13 -1.29 7.56
N GLN A 46 13.85 -1.11 6.44
CA GLN A 46 13.48 -0.15 5.41
C GLN A 46 12.17 -0.54 4.73
N LEU A 47 11.97 -1.83 4.46
CA LEU A 47 10.72 -2.38 3.93
C LEU A 47 9.55 -2.16 4.89
N TRP A 48 9.72 -2.49 6.18
CA TRP A 48 8.69 -2.25 7.20
C TRP A 48 8.30 -0.77 7.25
N HIS A 49 9.28 0.13 7.32
CA HIS A 49 9.02 1.55 7.37
C HIS A 49 8.34 2.09 6.11
N TRP A 50 8.68 1.54 4.94
CA TRP A 50 8.00 1.87 3.69
C TRP A 50 6.55 1.39 3.70
N LEU A 51 6.29 0.16 4.17
CA LEU A 51 4.96 -0.42 4.28
C LEU A 51 4.02 0.43 5.14
N GLN A 52 4.54 1.03 6.21
CA GLN A 52 3.75 1.94 7.06
C GLN A 52 3.40 3.27 6.37
N LYS A 53 4.25 3.80 5.48
CA LYS A 53 4.03 5.10 4.81
C LYS A 53 4.40 5.07 3.31
N PRO A 54 3.66 4.31 2.49
CA PRO A 54 4.02 4.06 1.09
C PRO A 54 3.89 5.30 0.19
N LYS A 55 3.09 6.30 0.57
CA LYS A 55 2.91 7.54 -0.22
C LYS A 55 4.06 8.55 -0.08
N LYS A 56 4.90 8.43 0.96
CA LYS A 56 5.88 9.47 1.32
C LYS A 56 7.34 9.05 1.11
N LYS A 57 7.60 7.74 0.99
CA LYS A 57 8.95 7.19 0.78
C LYS A 57 9.01 6.43 -0.54
N ARG A 58 10.12 6.62 -1.27
CA ARG A 58 10.45 5.83 -2.46
C ARG A 58 10.52 4.35 -2.06
N SER A 59 9.96 3.46 -2.88
CA SER A 59 10.09 2.01 -2.67
C SER A 59 11.57 1.68 -2.44
N PRO A 60 11.92 0.84 -1.45
CA PRO A 60 13.26 0.33 -1.36
C PRO A 60 13.53 -0.46 -2.65
N SER A 61 14.23 0.18 -3.59
CA SER A 61 14.76 -0.46 -4.80
C SER A 61 15.93 -1.35 -4.39
N ALA A 62 15.64 -2.39 -3.62
CA ALA A 62 16.55 -3.50 -3.39
C ALA A 62 16.25 -4.50 -4.50
N ASP A 63 17.17 -4.61 -5.46
CA ASP A 63 17.12 -5.64 -6.50
C ASP A 63 16.83 -7.00 -5.88
N GLY A 64 15.87 -7.74 -6.45
CA GLY A 64 15.53 -9.10 -6.04
C GLY A 64 14.17 -9.23 -5.35
N VAL A 65 14.08 -10.12 -4.37
CA VAL A 65 12.80 -10.59 -3.77
C VAL A 65 11.97 -9.46 -3.18
N ILE A 66 12.64 -8.42 -2.69
CA ILE A 66 11.99 -7.29 -2.02
C ILE A 66 11.24 -6.40 -3.03
N ASP A 67 11.75 -6.25 -4.26
CA ASP A 67 11.04 -5.53 -5.33
C ASP A 67 9.78 -6.29 -5.76
N ASP A 68 9.87 -7.61 -5.92
CA ASP A 68 8.73 -8.46 -6.27
C ASP A 68 7.60 -8.35 -5.23
N VAL A 69 7.95 -8.39 -3.94
CA VAL A 69 7.00 -8.22 -2.83
C VAL A 69 6.39 -6.82 -2.84
N CYS A 70 7.20 -5.76 -3.04
CA CYS A 70 6.69 -4.39 -3.12
C CYS A 70 5.71 -4.22 -4.29
N ARG A 71 6.00 -4.83 -5.44
CA ARG A 71 5.16 -4.79 -6.65
C ARG A 71 3.81 -5.45 -6.41
N GLU A 72 3.80 -6.63 -5.80
CA GLU A 72 2.57 -7.36 -5.48
C GLU A 72 1.67 -6.56 -4.53
N ILE A 73 2.26 -5.96 -3.50
CA ILE A 73 1.55 -5.12 -2.52
C ILE A 73 0.93 -3.89 -3.22
N GLU A 74 1.68 -3.22 -4.09
CA GLU A 74 1.18 -2.04 -4.81
C GLU A 74 0.06 -2.43 -5.80
N GLN A 75 0.16 -3.59 -6.45
CA GLN A 75 -0.88 -4.10 -7.34
C GLN A 75 -2.19 -4.36 -6.60
N VAL A 76 -2.15 -5.01 -5.43
CA VAL A 76 -3.35 -5.22 -4.58
C VAL A 76 -3.96 -3.88 -4.16
N ARG A 77 -3.12 -2.89 -3.84
CA ARG A 77 -3.58 -1.57 -3.45
C ARG A 77 -4.27 -0.81 -4.59
N GLN A 78 -3.71 -0.87 -5.80
CA GLN A 78 -4.31 -0.29 -6.99
C GLN A 78 -5.66 -0.93 -7.33
N GLN A 79 -5.78 -2.25 -7.18
CA GLN A 79 -7.05 -2.95 -7.34
C GLN A 79 -8.09 -2.46 -6.34
N ASN A 80 -7.72 -2.33 -5.06
CA ASN A 80 -8.64 -1.82 -4.04
C ASN A 80 -9.07 -0.37 -4.28
N SER A 81 -8.15 0.50 -4.73
CA SER A 81 -8.51 1.87 -5.13
C SER A 81 -9.49 1.88 -6.30
N SER A 82 -9.26 1.03 -7.30
CA SER A 82 -10.13 0.91 -8.47
C SER A 82 -11.52 0.40 -8.11
N ARG A 83 -11.62 -0.58 -7.19
CA ARG A 83 -12.89 -1.07 -6.65
C ARG A 83 -13.66 0.03 -5.92
N LYS A 84 -13.00 0.80 -5.06
CA LYS A 84 -13.61 1.95 -4.37
C LYS A 84 -14.11 3.01 -5.34
N LYS A 85 -13.34 3.34 -6.39
CA LYS A 85 -13.76 4.28 -7.44
C LYS A 85 -15.00 3.79 -8.20
N LYS A 86 -15.06 2.49 -8.54
CA LYS A 86 -16.25 1.90 -9.19
C LYS A 86 -17.49 2.00 -8.31
N LEU A 87 -17.37 1.67 -7.02
CA LEU A 87 -18.48 1.76 -6.08
C LEU A 87 -19.00 3.20 -5.92
N ALA A 88 -18.09 4.16 -5.77
CA ALA A 88 -18.45 5.58 -5.75
C ALA A 88 -19.12 6.03 -7.05
N GLY A 89 -18.65 5.53 -8.20
CA GLY A 89 -19.26 5.79 -9.50
C GLY A 89 -20.69 5.25 -9.61
N TYR A 90 -20.95 4.03 -9.12
CA TYR A 90 -22.30 3.48 -9.07
C TYR A 90 -23.20 4.28 -8.14
N LEU A 91 -22.72 4.64 -6.95
CA LEU A 91 -23.47 5.46 -5.99
C LEU A 91 -23.87 6.81 -6.61
N LYS A 92 -22.94 7.46 -7.33
CA LYS A 92 -23.21 8.71 -8.03
C LYS A 92 -24.29 8.55 -9.11
N ARG A 93 -24.27 7.44 -9.86
CA ARG A 93 -25.30 7.13 -10.87
C ARG A 93 -26.66 6.84 -10.25
N PHE A 94 -26.69 6.10 -9.13
CA PHE A 94 -27.92 5.90 -8.37
C PHE A 94 -28.50 7.23 -7.89
N GLN A 95 -27.66 8.11 -7.35
CA GLN A 95 -28.06 9.45 -6.92
C GLN A 95 -28.60 10.29 -8.09
N SER A 96 -27.96 10.25 -9.25
CA SER A 96 -28.45 10.93 -10.46
C SER A 96 -29.79 10.37 -10.95
N ALA A 97 -29.99 9.05 -10.88
CA ALA A 97 -31.24 8.42 -11.27
C ALA A 97 -32.38 8.73 -10.28
N THR A 98 -32.11 8.69 -8.98
CA THR A 98 -33.10 9.04 -7.95
C THR A 98 -33.41 10.53 -7.89
N ALA A 99 -32.48 11.39 -8.30
CA ALA A 99 -32.75 12.82 -8.46
C ALA A 99 -33.70 13.12 -9.64
N ALA A 100 -33.78 12.24 -10.62
CA ALA A 100 -34.71 12.36 -11.75
C ALA A 100 -36.07 11.66 -11.50
N LEU A 101 -36.20 10.90 -10.41
CA LEU A 101 -37.47 10.31 -10.01
C LEU A 101 -38.42 11.43 -9.53
N PRO A 102 -39.71 11.38 -9.91
CA PRO A 102 -40.71 12.36 -9.47
C PRO A 102 -41.00 12.28 -7.97
N ASP A 103 -40.64 11.18 -7.31
CA ASP A 103 -40.86 10.98 -5.87
C ASP A 103 -39.75 11.61 -5.03
N GLY A 104 -40.13 12.29 -3.95
CA GLY A 104 -39.20 12.83 -2.96
C GLY A 104 -38.63 11.73 -2.07
N ILE A 105 -37.30 11.58 -2.05
CA ILE A 105 -36.59 10.61 -1.21
C ILE A 105 -35.75 11.37 -0.17
N ILE A 106 -35.99 11.05 1.10
CA ILE A 106 -35.26 11.57 2.25
C ILE A 106 -34.66 10.37 2.99
N VAL A 107 -33.36 10.44 3.27
CA VAL A 107 -32.66 9.45 4.10
C VAL A 107 -32.35 10.09 5.43
N LEU A 108 -32.89 9.52 6.50
CA LEU A 108 -32.67 9.94 7.89
C LEU A 108 -31.47 9.18 8.47
N GLY A 109 -30.63 9.89 9.22
CA GLY A 109 -29.53 9.32 9.98
C GLY A 109 -29.98 8.81 11.35
N ASP A 110 -29.04 8.30 12.13
CA ASP A 110 -29.31 7.67 13.44
C ASP A 110 -29.95 8.61 14.49
N TYR A 111 -29.85 9.92 14.27
CA TYR A 111 -30.40 10.96 15.15
C TYR A 111 -31.58 11.72 14.53
N ASP A 112 -32.31 11.11 13.59
CA ASP A 112 -33.42 11.74 12.85
C ASP A 112 -33.02 12.99 12.05
N GLN A 113 -31.72 13.24 11.94
CA GLN A 113 -31.13 14.28 11.09
C GLN A 113 -31.20 13.86 9.62
N VAL A 114 -31.46 14.81 8.72
CA VAL A 114 -31.47 14.53 7.29
C VAL A 114 -30.04 14.21 6.85
N ALA A 115 -29.78 12.94 6.56
CA ALA A 115 -28.47 12.48 6.08
C ALA A 115 -28.30 12.77 4.58
N TRP A 116 -29.41 12.77 3.82
CA TRP A 116 -29.43 13.10 2.40
C TRP A 116 -30.88 13.31 1.90
N ALA A 117 -31.07 14.17 0.90
CA ALA A 117 -32.35 14.34 0.20
C ALA A 117 -32.13 14.50 -1.31
N ASN A 118 -33.03 13.95 -2.14
CA ASN A 118 -33.00 14.13 -3.60
C ASN A 118 -33.60 15.49 -4.01
N THR A 119 -33.37 15.90 -5.26
CA THR A 119 -33.84 17.20 -5.79
C THR A 119 -35.38 17.31 -5.75
N SER A 120 -36.10 16.22 -6.02
CA SER A 120 -37.56 16.18 -5.93
C SER A 120 -38.07 16.37 -4.51
N ALA A 121 -37.40 15.83 -3.48
CA ALA A 121 -37.74 16.10 -2.07
C ALA A 121 -37.51 17.57 -1.69
N ALA A 122 -36.47 18.21 -2.22
CA ALA A 122 -36.27 19.64 -2.02
C ALA A 122 -37.39 20.47 -2.68
N GLN A 123 -37.89 20.06 -3.84
CA GLN A 123 -38.96 20.77 -4.55
C GLN A 123 -40.36 20.49 -3.98
N LEU A 124 -40.66 19.24 -3.62
CA LEU A 124 -41.99 18.82 -3.16
C LEU A 124 -42.20 19.02 -1.65
N LEU A 125 -41.16 18.83 -0.84
CA LEU A 125 -41.23 18.85 0.62
C LEU A 125 -40.46 20.03 1.24
N GLY A 126 -39.77 20.84 0.43
CA GLY A 126 -39.06 22.05 0.89
C GLY A 126 -37.81 21.78 1.74
N VAL A 127 -37.32 20.54 1.76
CA VAL A 127 -36.17 20.11 2.58
C VAL A 127 -34.85 20.62 2.00
N ARG A 128 -34.02 21.31 2.79
CA ARG A 128 -32.74 21.90 2.34
C ARG A 128 -31.55 21.20 3.00
N TRP A 129 -31.12 20.08 2.42
CA TRP A 129 -29.86 19.44 2.80
C TRP A 129 -28.64 20.09 2.10
N PRO A 130 -27.49 20.33 2.75
CA PRO A 130 -27.09 19.97 4.12
C PRO A 130 -27.30 21.10 5.15
N ARG A 131 -28.14 22.10 4.87
CA ARG A 131 -28.36 23.26 5.76
C ARG A 131 -29.37 22.99 6.86
N ASP A 132 -30.29 22.07 6.64
CA ASP A 132 -31.24 21.56 7.62
C ASP A 132 -30.64 20.28 8.22
N SER A 133 -29.72 20.46 9.17
CA SER A 133 -29.11 19.40 9.98
C SER A 133 -29.70 19.39 11.37
#